data_AF-A0A353CX74-F1
#
_entry.id   AF-A0A353CX74-F1
#
_cell.length_a   1.000
_cell.length_b   1.000
_cell.length_c   1.000
_cell.angle_alpha   90.00
_cell.angle_beta   90.00
_cell.angle_gamma   90.00
#
_symmetry.space_group_name_H-M   'P 1'
#
loop_
_entity.id
_entity.type
_entity.pdbx_description
1 polymer ?
#
loop_
_entity_poly.entity_id
_entity_poly.type
_entity_poly.pdbx_seq_one_letter_code
_entity_poly.pdbx_strand_id
1 'polypeptide(L)'
;MRGILWGVAELDNAIRAERTRDGMYKRFKEGVWPFPAPTGYIKSKEAGTGKTICVPHPEYGSLITWAAKQRAAGYSYEAIANGLRKRGFKMRGGNDPYNQSVWRIMHNPFYHGTMRAFGETINGSHEPLIPSELYLRIKVVDDKSFNPAPQRSKYNPEFPVRLRCPKCGMNFKGSFSTSKTGKRHPYYHHHNKTCPLARSFKQDTVHVSFEDVMRIIKPKKQYVSLFKKVMLDIAKSKATEHKKEGARFGKKLAMLREEREKIVTAMINDPRYELLERAEYIERKAKVDGEIEDVQVEQAKFQYQEVNIQQLINKGLAMLENPAVTWEIIKEIEPRVEFQRHLFPKGLEWDGEKCRTPKISVCLQTIRDYGDNKSHLVAPRGIEPLFPG
;
A
#
# COMPACT_ATOMS: atom_id res chain seq x y z
N MET A 1 29.59 58.01 24.08
CA MET A 1 30.38 57.16 23.15
C MET A 1 29.98 55.68 23.14
N ARG A 2 29.73 55.01 24.27
CA ARG A 2 29.38 53.56 24.29
C ARG A 2 28.08 53.20 23.55
N GLY A 3 27.01 54.00 23.67
CA GLY A 3 25.74 53.73 22.96
C GLY A 3 25.84 53.87 21.43
N ILE A 4 26.68 54.80 20.94
CA ILE A 4 26.92 54.99 19.50
C ILE A 4 27.70 53.79 18.94
N LEU A 5 28.71 53.30 19.65
CA LEU A 5 29.45 52.10 19.26
C LEU A 5 28.57 50.85 19.23
N TRP A 6 27.63 50.72 20.17
CA TRP A 6 26.69 49.60 20.21
C TRP A 6 25.70 49.66 19.03
N GLY A 7 25.13 50.83 18.73
CA GLY A 7 24.25 51.01 17.58
C GLY A 7 24.93 50.78 16.23
N VAL A 8 26.20 51.16 16.08
CA VAL A 8 26.99 50.85 14.87
C VAL A 8 27.26 49.35 14.75
N ALA A 9 27.55 48.66 15.85
CA ALA A 9 27.74 47.20 15.86
C ALA A 9 26.44 46.44 15.53
N GLU A 10 25.30 46.90 16.05
CA GLU A 10 23.99 46.33 15.74
C GLU A 10 23.62 46.54 14.26
N LEU A 11 23.86 47.75 13.72
CA LEU A 11 23.65 48.05 12.31
C LEU A 11 24.54 47.19 11.39
N ASP A 12 25.82 47.04 11.71
CA ASP A 12 26.74 46.19 10.94
C ASP A 12 26.30 44.72 10.99
N ASN A 13 25.84 44.23 12.15
CA ASN A 13 25.27 42.88 12.27
C ASN A 13 24.01 42.71 11.41
N ALA A 14 23.11 43.71 11.38
CA ALA A 14 21.92 43.69 10.55
C ALA A 14 22.25 43.66 9.05
N ILE A 15 23.17 44.52 8.60
CA ILE A 15 23.65 44.56 7.21
C ILE A 15 24.29 43.22 6.81
N ARG A 16 25.11 42.63 7.68
CA ARG A 16 25.73 41.32 7.42
C ARG A 16 24.71 40.20 7.36
N ALA A 17 23.70 40.23 8.22
CA ALA A 17 22.60 39.26 8.21
C ALA A 17 21.80 39.36 6.90
N GLU A 18 21.47 40.57 6.46
CA GLU A 18 20.77 40.83 5.19
C GLU A 18 21.56 40.33 3.99
N ARG A 19 22.85 40.71 3.87
CA ARG A 19 23.73 40.25 2.78
C ARG A 19 23.88 38.73 2.76
N THR A 20 23.95 38.10 3.93
CA THR A 20 24.02 36.64 4.04
C THR A 20 22.72 36.00 3.54
N ARG A 21 21.57 36.53 3.97
CA ARG A 21 20.26 36.06 3.51
C ARG A 21 20.10 36.19 2.00
N ASP A 22 20.49 37.32 1.44
CA ASP A 22 20.43 37.57 -0.01
C ASP A 22 21.35 36.64 -0.79
N GLY A 23 22.57 36.40 -0.29
CA GLY A 23 23.49 35.43 -0.88
C GLY A 23 22.91 34.00 -0.85
N MET A 24 22.30 33.59 0.27
CA MET A 24 21.64 32.29 0.37
C MET A 24 20.42 32.18 -0.56
N TYR A 25 19.65 33.26 -0.68
CA TYR A 25 18.46 33.32 -1.52
C TYR A 25 18.81 33.27 -3.02
N LYS A 26 19.86 33.97 -3.45
CA LYS A 26 20.40 33.87 -4.83
C LYS A 26 20.82 32.44 -5.17
N ARG A 27 21.58 31.78 -4.28
CA ARG A 27 21.96 30.37 -4.47
C ARG A 27 20.76 29.45 -4.55
N PHE A 28 19.76 29.67 -3.69
CA PHE A 28 18.52 28.94 -3.75
C PHE A 28 17.86 29.11 -5.12
N LYS A 29 17.64 30.34 -5.60
CA LYS A 29 17.06 30.58 -6.95
C LYS A 29 17.82 29.90 -8.10
N GLU A 30 19.14 29.77 -7.99
CA GLU A 30 19.97 29.03 -8.96
C GLU A 30 19.83 27.51 -8.87
N GLY A 31 18.99 26.97 -7.99
CA GLY A 31 18.82 25.54 -7.78
C GLY A 31 19.89 24.92 -6.85
N VAL A 32 20.75 25.72 -6.22
CA VAL A 32 21.83 25.25 -5.35
C VAL A 32 21.42 25.34 -3.87
N TRP A 33 21.54 24.23 -3.14
CA TRP A 33 21.20 24.17 -1.71
C TRP A 33 22.15 25.03 -0.85
N PRO A 34 21.65 26.10 -0.19
CA PRO A 34 22.51 27.00 0.58
C PRO A 34 22.85 26.45 1.98
N PHE A 35 21.99 25.62 2.56
CA PHE A 35 22.12 25.09 3.93
C PHE A 35 23.10 23.90 4.00
N PRO A 36 23.40 23.35 5.19
CA PRO A 36 24.18 22.12 5.31
C PRO A 36 23.55 20.97 4.49
N ALA A 37 24.41 20.10 3.93
CA ALA A 37 23.95 18.97 3.13
C ALA A 37 23.07 18.03 3.98
N PRO A 38 21.91 17.59 3.46
CA PRO A 38 21.09 16.58 4.12
C PRO A 38 21.83 15.24 4.25
N THR A 39 21.40 14.39 5.18
CA THR A 39 22.02 13.07 5.40
C THR A 39 22.02 12.25 4.12
N GLY A 40 23.15 11.63 3.78
CA GLY A 40 23.34 10.90 2.52
C GLY A 40 23.82 11.75 1.35
N TYR A 41 24.05 13.04 1.56
CA TYR A 41 24.72 13.94 0.62
C TYR A 41 25.99 14.54 1.23
N ILE A 42 26.94 14.88 0.37
CA ILE A 42 28.15 15.63 0.70
C ILE A 42 28.23 16.88 -0.16
N LYS A 43 28.84 17.94 0.37
CA LYS A 43 29.13 19.14 -0.42
C LYS A 43 30.40 18.90 -1.23
N SER A 44 30.31 19.04 -2.54
CA SER A 44 31.46 19.00 -3.46
C SER A 44 31.47 20.25 -4.33
N LYS A 45 32.64 20.60 -4.85
CA LYS A 45 32.76 21.68 -5.86
C LYS A 45 32.44 21.08 -7.23
N GLU A 46 31.52 21.71 -7.94
CA GLU A 46 31.18 21.34 -9.31
C GLU A 46 32.35 21.68 -10.25
N ALA A 47 32.68 20.74 -11.14
CA ALA A 47 33.71 20.94 -12.16
C ALA A 47 33.24 21.98 -13.17
N GLY A 48 34.03 23.03 -13.39
CA GLY A 48 33.75 24.11 -14.35
C GLY A 48 33.21 25.40 -13.72
N THR A 49 32.16 25.33 -12.91
CA THR A 49 31.55 26.53 -12.29
C THR A 49 32.17 26.90 -10.93
N GLY A 50 32.83 25.94 -10.26
CA GLY A 50 33.39 26.12 -8.91
C GLY A 50 32.33 26.22 -7.80
N LYS A 51 31.04 26.07 -8.14
CA LYS A 51 29.92 26.16 -7.18
C LYS A 51 29.93 24.96 -6.24
N THR A 52 29.60 25.18 -4.97
CA THR A 52 29.44 24.08 -4.02
C THR A 52 28.04 23.48 -4.14
N ILE A 53 27.96 22.26 -4.67
CA ILE A 53 26.72 21.50 -4.89
C ILE A 53 26.64 20.32 -3.93
N CYS A 54 25.44 19.77 -3.74
CA CYS A 54 25.23 18.54 -2.97
C CYS A 54 25.29 17.34 -3.91
N VAL A 55 26.22 16.43 -3.66
CA VAL A 55 26.41 15.19 -4.41
C VAL A 55 26.08 14.00 -3.50
N PRO A 56 25.49 12.91 -4.00
CA PRO A 56 25.29 11.69 -3.25
C PRO A 56 26.56 11.22 -2.53
N HIS A 57 26.42 10.86 -1.25
CA HIS A 57 27.50 10.21 -0.53
C HIS A 57 27.68 8.78 -1.09
N PRO A 58 28.93 8.33 -1.39
CA PRO A 58 29.17 7.01 -1.99
C PRO A 58 28.51 5.85 -1.25
N GLU A 59 28.71 5.77 0.06
CA GLU A 59 28.10 4.72 0.90
C GLU A 59 26.65 5.06 1.32
N TYR A 60 26.45 6.20 1.98
CA TYR A 60 25.17 6.56 2.58
C TYR A 60 24.06 6.85 1.57
N GLY A 61 24.40 7.36 0.38
CA GLY A 61 23.43 7.63 -0.68
C GLY A 61 22.73 6.35 -1.13
N SER A 62 23.52 5.29 -1.39
CA SER A 62 23.01 3.98 -1.79
C SER A 62 22.08 3.35 -0.74
N LEU A 63 22.36 3.58 0.55
CA LEU A 63 21.55 3.09 1.67
C LEU A 63 20.19 3.80 1.76
N ILE A 64 20.13 5.10 1.42
CA ILE A 64 18.86 5.84 1.35
C ILE A 64 18.03 5.33 0.18
N THR A 65 18.63 5.15 -1.00
CA THR A 65 17.93 4.57 -2.16
C THR A 65 17.44 3.16 -1.85
N TRP A 66 18.22 2.35 -1.13
CA TRP A 66 17.79 1.04 -0.63
C TRP A 66 16.60 1.16 0.31
N ALA A 67 16.66 2.03 1.32
CA ALA A 67 15.58 2.24 2.27
C ALA A 67 14.27 2.68 1.58
N ALA A 68 14.39 3.53 0.56
CA ALA A 68 13.27 4.00 -0.22
C ALA A 68 12.64 2.85 -1.04
N LYS A 69 13.47 1.97 -1.65
CA LYS A 69 12.99 0.74 -2.32
C LYS A 69 12.27 -0.20 -1.35
N GLN A 70 12.78 -0.37 -0.13
CA GLN A 70 12.12 -1.17 0.90
C GLN A 70 10.76 -0.57 1.31
N ARG A 71 10.68 0.76 1.46
CA ARG A 71 9.39 1.38 1.78
C ARG A 71 8.38 1.21 0.64
N ALA A 72 8.83 1.40 -0.61
CA ALA A 72 8.01 1.17 -1.80
C ALA A 72 7.54 -0.30 -1.94
N ALA A 73 8.28 -1.25 -1.35
CA ALA A 73 7.89 -2.65 -1.26
C ALA A 73 6.91 -2.96 -0.09
N GLY A 74 6.65 -2.02 0.81
CA GLY A 74 5.68 -2.16 1.90
C GLY A 74 6.26 -2.37 3.29
N TYR A 75 7.58 -2.42 3.45
CA TYR A 75 8.20 -2.60 4.78
C TYR A 75 7.91 -1.42 5.71
N SER A 76 7.80 -1.70 7.02
CA SER A 76 7.57 -0.66 8.03
C SER A 76 8.81 0.21 8.23
N TYR A 77 8.62 1.46 8.65
CA TYR A 77 9.71 2.38 8.98
C TYR A 77 10.65 1.85 10.06
N GLU A 78 10.12 1.07 11.01
CA GLU A 78 10.92 0.40 12.04
C GLU A 78 11.80 -0.70 11.45
N ALA A 79 11.25 -1.55 10.59
CA ALA A 79 12.02 -2.60 9.91
C ALA A 79 13.14 -2.00 9.05
N ILE A 80 12.85 -0.89 8.37
CA ILE A 80 13.83 -0.16 7.56
C ILE A 80 14.92 0.47 8.43
N ALA A 81 14.55 1.11 9.55
CA ALA A 81 15.52 1.68 10.49
C ALA A 81 16.47 0.60 11.05
N ASN A 82 15.93 -0.57 11.42
CA ASN A 82 16.74 -1.72 11.86
C ASN A 82 17.65 -2.24 10.73
N GLY A 83 17.14 -2.31 9.51
CA GLY A 83 17.92 -2.71 8.33
C GLY A 83 19.05 -1.74 7.99
N LEU A 84 18.84 -0.43 8.17
CA LEU A 84 19.86 0.61 8.03
C LEU A 84 20.92 0.52 9.12
N ARG A 85 20.51 0.32 10.37
CA ARG A 85 21.42 0.15 11.52
C ARG A 85 22.37 -1.02 11.33
N LYS A 86 21.85 -2.16 10.87
CA LYS A 86 22.66 -3.37 10.55
C LYS A 86 23.68 -3.13 9.43
N ARG A 87 23.44 -2.16 8.56
CA ARG A 87 24.32 -1.77 7.45
C ARG A 87 25.27 -0.63 7.81
N GLY A 88 25.35 -0.26 9.10
CA GLY A 88 26.25 0.79 9.58
C GLY A 88 25.80 2.23 9.28
N PHE A 89 24.55 2.44 8.82
CA PHE A 89 24.04 3.79 8.58
C PHE A 89 23.90 4.56 9.90
N LYS A 90 24.53 5.72 9.98
CA LYS A 90 24.40 6.71 11.05
C LYS A 90 23.72 7.99 10.60
N MET A 91 22.91 8.58 11.47
CA MET A 91 22.36 9.91 11.27
C MET A 91 23.43 10.98 11.51
N ARG A 92 23.16 12.21 11.09
CA ARG A 92 24.00 13.37 11.42
C ARG A 92 24.12 13.48 12.95
N GLY A 93 25.36 13.49 13.46
CA GLY A 93 25.64 13.45 14.90
C GLY A 93 25.94 12.06 15.48
N GLY A 94 26.04 11.01 14.64
CA GLY A 94 26.50 9.68 15.06
C GLY A 94 25.41 8.77 15.65
N ASN A 95 24.18 9.27 15.79
CA ASN A 95 23.06 8.51 16.32
C ASN A 95 22.56 7.44 15.34
N ASP A 96 22.00 6.36 15.88
CA ASP A 96 21.35 5.34 15.05
C ASP A 96 20.04 5.87 14.44
N PRO A 97 19.66 5.38 13.24
CA PRO A 97 18.37 5.68 12.65
C PRO A 97 17.24 5.05 13.48
N TYR A 98 16.13 5.79 13.56
CA TYR A 98 14.87 5.37 14.16
C TYR A 98 13.71 5.61 13.17
N ASN A 99 12.52 5.12 13.50
CA ASN A 99 11.35 5.17 12.63
C ASN A 99 11.06 6.58 12.06
N GLN A 100 11.02 7.61 12.92
CA GLN A 100 10.67 8.97 12.52
C GLN A 100 11.80 9.66 11.74
N SER A 101 13.07 9.30 11.97
CA SER A 101 14.18 9.83 11.15
C SER A 101 14.10 9.30 9.72
N VAL A 102 13.80 8.02 9.54
CA VAL A 102 13.59 7.43 8.22
C VAL A 102 12.38 8.05 7.54
N TRP A 103 11.26 8.20 8.25
CA TRP A 103 10.07 8.88 7.74
C TRP A 103 10.38 10.29 7.24
N ARG A 104 11.15 11.08 8.01
CA ARG A 104 11.56 12.44 7.64
C ARG A 104 12.42 12.48 6.38
N ILE A 105 13.30 11.50 6.18
CA ILE A 105 14.11 11.38 4.96
C ILE A 105 13.19 11.11 3.75
N MET A 106 12.27 10.14 3.87
CA MET A 106 11.39 9.75 2.76
C MET A 106 10.39 10.84 2.34
N HIS A 107 10.01 11.73 3.28
CA HIS A 107 9.03 12.79 3.03
C HIS A 107 9.67 14.16 2.74
N ASN A 108 10.99 14.26 2.70
CA ASN A 108 11.65 15.53 2.50
C ASN A 108 11.81 15.84 1.00
N PRO A 109 11.22 16.96 0.51
CA PRO A 109 11.76 17.89 -0.47
C PRO A 109 12.86 17.39 -1.40
N PHE A 110 13.99 17.38 -0.71
CA PHE A 110 15.33 17.31 -1.23
C PHE A 110 15.61 15.95 -1.85
N TYR A 111 15.18 14.86 -1.23
CA TYR A 111 15.54 13.52 -1.71
C TYR A 111 14.88 13.15 -3.04
N HIS A 112 13.83 13.88 -3.41
CA HIS A 112 13.10 13.71 -4.66
C HIS A 112 13.36 14.84 -5.68
N GLY A 113 14.44 15.62 -5.49
CA GLY A 113 14.94 16.57 -6.51
C GLY A 113 14.34 17.98 -6.44
N THR A 114 13.51 18.26 -5.44
CA THR A 114 12.98 19.62 -5.22
C THR A 114 13.58 20.23 -3.95
N MET A 115 13.58 21.55 -3.84
CA MET A 115 14.11 22.25 -2.68
C MET A 115 13.04 23.22 -2.16
N ARG A 116 12.79 23.16 -0.85
CA ARG A 116 11.86 24.06 -0.17
C ARG A 116 12.62 24.93 0.81
N ALA A 117 12.64 26.24 0.56
CA ALA A 117 13.23 27.24 1.45
C ALA A 117 12.64 28.62 1.14
N PHE A 118 12.75 29.56 2.09
CA PHE A 118 12.28 30.95 1.90
C PHE A 118 10.79 31.07 1.50
N GLY A 119 9.96 30.09 1.87
CA GLY A 119 8.55 30.05 1.48
C GLY A 119 8.29 29.53 0.06
N GLU A 120 9.33 29.24 -0.72
CA GLU A 120 9.26 28.81 -2.11
C GLU A 120 9.68 27.35 -2.28
N THR A 121 9.15 26.72 -3.33
CA THR A 121 9.53 25.38 -3.78
C THR A 121 10.00 25.44 -5.23
N ILE A 122 11.24 25.01 -5.46
CA ILE A 122 11.91 25.03 -6.76
C ILE A 122 12.53 23.66 -7.06
N ASN A 123 12.90 23.43 -8.32
CA ASN A 123 13.69 22.25 -8.69
C ASN A 123 15.15 22.47 -8.29
N GLY A 124 15.75 21.49 -7.62
CA GLY A 124 17.16 21.51 -7.26
C GLY A 124 18.04 21.04 -8.41
N SER A 125 19.30 21.49 -8.43
CA SER A 125 20.32 21.03 -9.38
C SER A 125 21.02 19.74 -8.92
N HIS A 126 20.73 19.26 -7.71
CA HIS A 126 21.34 18.06 -7.15
C HIS A 126 20.70 16.77 -7.68
N GLU A 127 21.46 15.68 -7.65
CA GLU A 127 20.97 14.37 -8.04
C GLU A 127 19.98 13.82 -6.99
N PRO A 128 18.72 13.49 -7.36
CA PRO A 128 17.76 12.91 -6.43
C PRO A 128 18.10 11.46 -6.11
N LEU A 129 18.22 11.11 -4.83
CA LEU A 129 18.42 9.73 -4.36
C LEU A 129 17.15 8.87 -4.48
N ILE A 130 15.98 9.52 -4.49
CA ILE A 130 14.66 8.90 -4.60
C ILE A 130 14.03 9.40 -5.91
N PRO A 131 13.97 8.56 -6.96
CA PRO A 131 13.29 8.91 -8.20
C PRO A 131 11.80 9.20 -7.98
N SER A 132 11.21 10.06 -8.81
CA SER A 132 9.80 10.47 -8.69
C SER A 132 8.82 9.30 -8.67
N GLU A 133 9.06 8.26 -9.47
CA GLU A 133 8.24 7.03 -9.49
C GLU A 133 8.25 6.32 -8.13
N LEU A 134 9.43 6.25 -7.50
CA LEU A 134 9.60 5.61 -6.20
C LEU A 134 8.95 6.45 -5.09
N TYR A 135 9.07 7.77 -5.17
CA TYR A 135 8.42 8.71 -4.26
C TYR A 135 6.89 8.59 -4.30
N LEU A 136 6.30 8.59 -5.51
CA LEU A 136 4.86 8.37 -5.69
C LEU A 136 4.43 7.03 -5.10
N ARG A 137 5.21 5.97 -5.32
CA ARG A 137 4.93 4.65 -4.73
C ARG A 137 5.00 4.67 -3.19
N ILE A 138 5.95 5.39 -2.61
CA ILE A 138 6.02 5.56 -1.15
C ILE A 138 4.77 6.28 -0.62
N LYS A 139 4.32 7.35 -1.28
CA LYS A 139 3.08 8.07 -0.93
C LYS A 139 1.86 7.16 -0.98
N VAL A 140 1.74 6.32 -2.01
CA VAL A 140 0.67 5.31 -2.11
C VAL A 140 0.70 4.36 -0.90
N VAL A 141 1.89 3.88 -0.52
CA VAL A 141 2.05 2.93 0.60
C VAL A 141 1.89 3.59 1.97
N ASP A 142 2.19 4.88 2.10
CA ASP A 142 2.04 5.69 3.32
C ASP A 142 0.62 6.20 3.54
N ASP A 143 -0.17 6.27 2.49
CA ASP A 143 -1.57 6.66 2.60
C ASP A 143 -2.33 5.62 3.43
N LYS A 144 -2.75 6.04 4.63
CA LYS A 144 -3.47 5.19 5.58
C LYS A 144 -4.84 4.76 5.08
N SER A 145 -5.44 5.50 4.13
CA SER A 145 -6.67 5.07 3.46
C SER A 145 -6.42 3.90 2.51
N PHE A 146 -5.20 3.81 1.97
CA PHE A 146 -4.77 2.78 1.04
C PHE A 146 -4.13 1.57 1.76
N ASN A 147 -3.38 1.82 2.83
CA ASN A 147 -2.66 0.80 3.58
C ASN A 147 -2.83 1.01 5.10
N PRO A 148 -3.93 0.52 5.69
CA PRO A 148 -4.15 0.65 7.12
C PRO A 148 -3.03 -0.07 7.89
N ALA A 149 -2.54 0.55 8.97
CA ALA A 149 -1.46 -0.01 9.77
C ALA A 149 -1.80 -1.45 10.21
N PRO A 150 -0.82 -2.37 10.21
CA PRO A 150 -1.04 -3.76 10.61
C PRO A 150 -1.56 -3.76 12.05
N GLN A 151 -2.84 -4.08 12.19
CA GLN A 151 -3.47 -4.28 13.49
C GLN A 151 -2.82 -5.50 14.12
N ARG A 152 -2.48 -5.43 15.42
CA ARG A 152 -2.05 -6.62 16.16
C ARG A 152 -3.07 -7.73 15.91
N SER A 153 -2.57 -8.89 15.49
CA SER A 153 -3.43 -10.03 15.15
C SER A 153 -4.46 -10.25 16.24
N LYS A 154 -5.74 -10.17 15.87
CA LYS A 154 -6.84 -10.52 16.77
C LYS A 154 -7.04 -12.03 16.85
N TYR A 155 -6.22 -12.81 16.14
CA TYR A 155 -6.41 -14.24 15.93
C TYR A 155 -5.27 -15.04 16.55
N ASN A 156 -5.61 -16.12 17.24
CA ASN A 156 -4.62 -17.08 17.69
C ASN A 156 -4.27 -18.06 16.55
N PRO A 157 -2.99 -18.18 16.13
CA PRO A 157 -2.54 -19.15 15.13
C PRO A 157 -2.90 -20.61 15.44
N GLU A 158 -2.98 -20.98 16.73
CA GLU A 158 -3.33 -22.32 17.16
C GLU A 158 -4.80 -22.66 16.87
N PHE A 159 -5.69 -21.66 16.77
CA PHE A 159 -7.10 -21.85 16.45
C PHE A 159 -7.46 -21.10 15.16
N PRO A 160 -7.05 -21.62 13.97
CA PRO A 160 -7.23 -20.91 12.70
C PRO A 160 -8.66 -20.97 12.17
N VAL A 161 -9.42 -22.03 12.49
CA VAL A 161 -10.77 -22.23 11.98
C VAL A 161 -11.77 -21.33 12.71
N ARG A 162 -12.68 -20.70 11.95
CA ARG A 162 -13.78 -19.89 12.47
C ARG A 162 -15.10 -20.65 12.33
N LEU A 163 -15.72 -20.96 13.45
CA LEU A 163 -16.98 -21.71 13.47
C LEU A 163 -18.11 -20.87 14.06
N ARG A 164 -19.30 -21.07 13.51
CA ARG A 164 -20.56 -20.49 13.95
C ARG A 164 -21.49 -21.59 14.48
N CYS A 165 -22.24 -21.28 15.52
CA CYS A 165 -23.26 -22.15 16.06
C CYS A 165 -24.55 -22.02 15.23
N PRO A 166 -25.10 -23.12 14.66
CA PRO A 166 -26.33 -23.07 13.88
C PRO A 166 -27.58 -22.75 14.72
N LYS A 167 -27.52 -22.96 16.04
CA LYS A 167 -28.67 -22.76 16.94
C LYS A 167 -28.83 -21.31 17.43
N CYS A 168 -27.73 -20.60 17.65
CA CYS A 168 -27.77 -19.24 18.20
C CYS A 168 -26.95 -18.21 17.40
N GLY A 169 -26.30 -18.61 16.30
CA GLY A 169 -25.53 -17.73 15.42
C GLY A 169 -24.21 -17.19 16.00
N MET A 170 -23.91 -17.47 17.26
CA MET A 170 -22.67 -17.06 17.93
C MET A 170 -21.46 -17.88 17.48
N ASN A 171 -20.26 -17.30 17.59
CA ASN A 171 -19.02 -17.97 17.23
C ASN A 171 -18.51 -18.86 18.37
N PHE A 172 -17.93 -20.00 18.00
CA PHE A 172 -17.11 -20.79 18.91
C PHE A 172 -15.77 -20.09 19.18
N LYS A 173 -15.27 -20.21 20.40
CA LYS A 173 -13.98 -19.66 20.82
C LYS A 173 -12.98 -20.81 21.03
N GLY A 174 -11.71 -20.56 20.72
CA GLY A 174 -10.63 -21.52 20.96
C GLY A 174 -9.91 -21.22 22.27
N SER A 175 -9.70 -22.23 23.10
CA SER A 175 -8.85 -22.12 24.29
C SER A 175 -8.19 -23.45 24.64
N PHE A 176 -7.16 -23.38 25.47
CA PHE A 176 -6.55 -24.56 26.07
C PHE A 176 -7.14 -24.82 27.44
N SER A 177 -7.43 -26.07 27.72
CA SER A 177 -7.69 -26.55 29.08
C SER A 177 -6.46 -27.28 29.59
N THR A 178 -6.03 -26.97 30.81
CA THR A 178 -4.86 -27.62 31.44
C THR A 178 -5.33 -28.78 32.30
N SER A 179 -4.75 -29.97 32.10
CA SER A 179 -5.01 -31.15 32.94
C SER A 179 -4.34 -31.03 34.31
N LYS A 180 -4.70 -31.91 35.25
CA LYS A 180 -4.01 -32.03 36.55
C LYS A 180 -2.52 -32.33 36.43
N THR A 181 -2.09 -32.90 35.29
CA THR A 181 -0.68 -33.19 34.98
C THR A 181 0.06 -32.04 34.30
N GLY A 182 -0.58 -30.86 34.15
CA GLY A 182 0.00 -29.69 33.49
C GLY A 182 -0.07 -29.73 31.94
N LYS A 183 -0.59 -30.82 31.36
CA LYS A 183 -0.73 -30.96 29.89
C LYS A 183 -1.86 -30.07 29.40
N ARG A 184 -1.58 -29.24 28.38
CA ARG A 184 -2.56 -28.36 27.75
C ARG A 184 -3.26 -29.09 26.60
N HIS A 185 -4.58 -29.04 26.59
CA HIS A 185 -5.44 -29.68 25.60
C HIS A 185 -6.27 -28.62 24.87
N PRO A 186 -6.21 -28.54 23.53
CA PRO A 186 -6.91 -27.52 22.76
C PRO A 186 -8.38 -27.89 22.49
N TYR A 187 -9.28 -26.93 22.72
CA TYR A 187 -10.72 -27.11 22.49
C TYR A 187 -11.35 -25.88 21.82
N TYR A 188 -12.36 -26.13 20.99
CA TYR A 188 -13.36 -25.12 20.59
C TYR A 188 -14.55 -25.21 21.53
N HIS A 189 -14.91 -24.11 22.20
CA HIS A 189 -16.00 -24.09 23.17
C HIS A 189 -17.02 -23.01 22.84
N HIS A 190 -18.26 -23.29 23.21
CA HIS A 190 -19.36 -22.35 23.10
C HIS A 190 -19.55 -21.60 24.42
N HIS A 191 -19.51 -20.27 24.37
CA HIS A 191 -19.51 -19.44 25.59
C HIS A 191 -20.93 -19.17 26.14
N ASN A 192 -21.96 -19.24 25.29
CA ASN A 192 -23.34 -19.10 25.78
C ASN A 192 -23.81 -20.43 26.37
N LYS A 193 -24.01 -20.43 27.70
CA LYS A 193 -24.44 -21.58 28.50
C LYS A 193 -25.90 -21.98 28.28
N THR A 194 -26.74 -21.08 27.77
CA THR A 194 -28.16 -21.38 27.50
C THR A 194 -28.38 -22.07 26.15
N CYS A 195 -27.33 -22.20 25.34
CA CYS A 195 -27.41 -22.84 24.03
C CYS A 195 -27.38 -24.38 24.16
N PRO A 196 -28.19 -25.12 23.38
CA PRO A 196 -28.11 -26.59 23.35
C PRO A 196 -26.73 -27.14 22.95
N LEU A 197 -25.89 -26.32 22.29
CA LEU A 197 -24.52 -26.65 21.90
C LEU A 197 -23.47 -26.05 22.84
N ALA A 198 -23.83 -25.73 24.08
CA ALA A 198 -22.96 -25.21 25.13
C ALA A 198 -21.93 -26.26 25.64
N ARG A 199 -21.11 -26.80 24.75
CA ARG A 199 -20.08 -27.81 25.07
C ARG A 199 -18.73 -27.49 24.42
N SER A 200 -17.70 -28.19 24.89
CA SER A 200 -16.33 -28.10 24.38
C SER A 200 -16.04 -29.26 23.43
N PHE A 201 -15.41 -28.95 22.31
CA PHE A 201 -15.08 -29.90 21.24
C PHE A 201 -13.58 -29.96 21.04
N LYS A 202 -13.04 -31.18 20.91
CA LYS A 202 -11.61 -31.37 20.65
C LYS A 202 -11.22 -30.68 19.34
N GLN A 203 -10.09 -29.99 19.36
CA GLN A 203 -9.59 -29.27 18.19
C GLN A 203 -9.43 -30.18 16.98
N ASP A 204 -8.82 -31.35 17.16
CA ASP A 204 -8.52 -32.28 16.06
C ASP A 204 -9.80 -32.73 15.35
N THR A 205 -10.86 -33.05 16.09
CA THR A 205 -12.16 -33.44 15.52
C THR A 205 -12.75 -32.35 14.63
N VAL A 206 -12.65 -31.09 15.08
CA VAL A 206 -13.11 -29.94 14.31
C VAL A 206 -12.24 -29.72 13.07
N HIS A 207 -10.92 -29.83 13.19
CA HIS A 207 -9.98 -29.61 12.09
C HIS A 207 -10.13 -30.68 11.00
N VAL A 208 -10.28 -31.94 11.37
CA VAL A 208 -10.54 -33.05 10.43
C VAL A 208 -11.85 -32.80 9.68
N SER A 209 -12.93 -32.50 10.40
CA SER A 209 -14.22 -32.23 9.75
C SER A 209 -14.20 -30.98 8.85
N PHE A 210 -13.43 -29.96 9.22
CA PHE A 210 -13.19 -28.79 8.39
C PHE A 210 -12.44 -29.15 7.09
N GLU A 211 -11.41 -29.97 7.18
CA GLU A 211 -10.65 -30.44 6.03
C GLU A 211 -11.51 -31.27 5.08
N ASP A 212 -12.36 -32.14 5.62
CA ASP A 212 -13.33 -32.92 4.82
C ASP A 212 -14.25 -32.00 4.01
N VAL A 213 -14.75 -30.93 4.63
CA VAL A 213 -15.56 -29.93 3.93
C VAL A 213 -14.76 -29.25 2.81
N MET A 214 -13.49 -28.91 3.03
CA MET A 214 -12.62 -28.33 2.00
C MET A 214 -12.38 -29.27 0.82
N ARG A 215 -12.29 -30.58 1.07
CA ARG A 215 -12.15 -31.60 0.03
C ARG A 215 -13.44 -31.75 -0.80
N ILE A 216 -14.61 -31.67 -0.16
CA ILE A 216 -15.92 -31.77 -0.82
C ILE A 216 -16.23 -30.56 -1.71
N ILE A 217 -15.78 -29.37 -1.32
CA ILE A 217 -16.11 -28.12 -2.04
C ILE A 217 -15.28 -27.94 -3.32
N LYS A 218 -14.30 -28.81 -3.55
CA LYS A 218 -13.44 -28.79 -4.73
C LYS A 218 -14.24 -28.70 -6.04
N PRO A 219 -14.05 -27.64 -6.85
CA PRO A 219 -14.74 -27.51 -8.12
C PRO A 219 -14.24 -28.52 -9.16
N LYS A 220 -15.12 -28.93 -10.09
CA LYS A 220 -14.70 -29.79 -11.23
C LYS A 220 -13.80 -28.96 -12.18
N LYS A 221 -12.67 -29.53 -12.60
CA LYS A 221 -11.62 -28.88 -13.40
C LYS A 221 -12.15 -28.19 -14.68
N GLN A 222 -13.17 -28.77 -15.32
CA GLN A 222 -13.77 -28.24 -16.54
C GLN A 222 -14.48 -26.88 -16.33
N TYR A 223 -15.06 -26.62 -15.16
CA TYR A 223 -15.74 -25.35 -14.89
C TYR A 223 -14.77 -24.27 -14.43
N VAL A 224 -13.65 -24.67 -13.80
CA VAL A 224 -12.56 -23.75 -13.48
C VAL A 224 -11.96 -23.13 -14.76
N SER A 225 -11.80 -23.93 -15.82
CA SER A 225 -11.27 -23.42 -17.09
C SER A 225 -12.24 -22.48 -17.82
N LEU A 226 -13.55 -22.76 -17.76
CA LEU A 226 -14.59 -21.87 -18.31
C LEU A 226 -14.66 -20.55 -17.53
N PHE A 227 -14.69 -20.63 -16.20
CA PHE A 227 -14.71 -19.46 -15.32
C PHE A 227 -13.46 -18.60 -15.52
N LYS A 228 -12.28 -19.22 -15.74
CA LYS A 228 -11.05 -18.51 -16.12
C LYS A 228 -11.24 -17.66 -17.38
N LYS A 229 -11.85 -18.21 -18.43
CA LYS A 229 -12.09 -17.48 -19.69
C LYS A 229 -13.00 -16.28 -19.46
N VAL A 230 -14.12 -16.48 -18.75
CA VAL A 230 -15.07 -15.41 -18.42
C VAL A 230 -14.39 -14.29 -17.62
N MET A 231 -13.62 -14.63 -16.59
CA MET A 231 -12.91 -13.64 -15.77
C MET A 231 -11.86 -12.87 -16.57
N LEU A 232 -11.17 -13.51 -17.52
CA LEU A 232 -10.22 -12.84 -18.40
C LEU A 232 -10.90 -11.91 -19.40
N ASP A 233 -12.06 -12.27 -19.94
CA ASP A 233 -12.80 -11.40 -20.84
C ASP A 233 -13.40 -10.19 -20.11
N ILE A 234 -13.90 -10.38 -18.88
CA ILE A 234 -14.28 -9.27 -18.00
C ILE A 234 -13.07 -8.38 -17.72
N ALA A 235 -11.90 -8.95 -17.41
CA ALA A 235 -10.69 -8.17 -17.18
C ALA A 235 -10.26 -7.36 -18.41
N LYS A 236 -10.37 -7.91 -19.63
CA LYS A 236 -10.12 -7.17 -20.88
C LYS A 236 -11.11 -6.02 -21.06
N SER A 237 -12.40 -6.25 -20.80
CA SER A 237 -13.41 -5.19 -20.90
C SER A 237 -13.11 -4.04 -19.93
N LYS A 238 -12.79 -4.36 -18.67
CA LYS A 238 -12.38 -3.38 -17.67
C LYS A 238 -11.08 -2.67 -18.04
N ALA A 239 -10.11 -3.36 -18.66
CA ALA A 239 -8.87 -2.72 -19.11
C ALA A 239 -9.13 -1.57 -20.11
N THR A 240 -10.20 -1.65 -20.91
CA THR A 240 -10.59 -0.53 -21.78
C THR A 240 -11.15 0.66 -21.01
N GLU A 241 -11.91 0.43 -19.94
CA GLU A 241 -12.37 1.47 -19.01
C GLU A 241 -11.20 2.09 -18.25
N HIS A 242 -10.27 1.26 -17.77
CA HIS A 242 -9.04 1.71 -17.12
C HIS A 242 -8.20 2.61 -18.03
N LYS A 243 -8.11 2.30 -19.33
CA LYS A 243 -7.43 3.15 -20.31
C LYS A 243 -8.12 4.51 -20.48
N LYS A 244 -9.46 4.56 -20.45
CA LYS A 244 -10.23 5.82 -20.51
C LYS A 244 -10.00 6.67 -19.26
N GLU A 245 -9.96 6.03 -18.10
CA GLU A 245 -9.71 6.70 -16.82
C GLU A 245 -8.27 7.21 -16.70
N GLY A 246 -7.28 6.43 -17.16
CA GLY A 246 -5.89 6.87 -17.33
C GLY A 246 -5.78 8.11 -18.24
N ALA A 247 -6.53 8.14 -19.34
CA ALA A 247 -6.59 9.31 -20.22
C ALA A 247 -7.22 10.54 -19.55
N ARG A 248 -8.19 10.35 -18.65
CA ARG A 248 -8.80 11.43 -17.85
C ARG A 248 -7.78 12.06 -16.90
N PHE A 249 -6.99 11.25 -16.18
CA PHE A 249 -5.90 11.75 -15.34
C PHE A 249 -4.86 12.53 -16.17
N GLY A 250 -4.49 12.01 -17.34
CA GLY A 250 -3.58 12.68 -18.27
C GLY A 250 -4.09 14.07 -18.71
N LYS A 251 -5.37 14.19 -19.06
CA LYS A 251 -5.99 15.48 -19.41
C LYS A 251 -6.00 16.45 -18.23
N LYS A 252 -6.34 15.99 -17.02
CA LYS A 252 -6.34 16.83 -15.82
C LYS A 252 -4.94 17.36 -15.49
N LEU A 253 -3.92 16.51 -15.59
CA LEU A 253 -2.52 16.92 -15.39
C LEU A 253 -2.06 17.93 -16.45
N ALA A 254 -2.47 17.78 -17.71
CA ALA A 254 -2.15 18.75 -18.76
C ALA A 254 -2.72 20.14 -18.44
N MET A 255 -4.01 20.21 -18.06
CA MET A 255 -4.65 21.48 -17.69
C MET A 255 -3.98 22.16 -16.49
N LEU A 256 -3.67 21.41 -15.43
CA LEU A 256 -3.00 21.96 -14.25
C LEU A 256 -1.56 22.41 -14.54
N ARG A 257 -0.84 21.68 -15.42
CA ARG A 257 0.50 22.09 -15.86
C ARG A 257 0.48 23.36 -16.68
N GLU A 258 -0.53 23.53 -17.53
CA GLU A 258 -0.74 24.77 -18.29
C GLU A 258 -1.09 25.94 -17.37
N GLU A 259 -1.95 25.74 -16.36
CA GLU A 259 -2.24 26.77 -15.36
C GLU A 259 -0.99 27.15 -14.56
N ARG A 260 -0.20 26.16 -14.14
CA ARG A 260 1.09 26.39 -13.48
C ARG A 260 2.04 27.21 -14.35
N GLU A 261 2.13 26.90 -15.64
CA GLU A 261 2.96 27.64 -16.58
C GLU A 261 2.51 29.09 -16.72
N LYS A 262 1.20 29.35 -16.85
CA LYS A 262 0.63 30.71 -16.88
C LYS A 262 0.99 31.51 -15.62
N ILE A 263 0.93 30.90 -14.44
CA ILE A 263 1.33 31.54 -13.17
C ILE A 263 2.82 31.89 -13.20
N VAL A 264 3.67 30.97 -13.64
CA VAL A 264 5.12 31.22 -13.72
C VAL A 264 5.46 32.31 -14.74
N THR A 265 4.79 32.32 -15.90
CA THR A 265 4.96 33.37 -16.90
C THR A 265 4.53 34.73 -16.37
N ALA A 266 3.42 34.80 -15.63
CA ALA A 266 2.99 36.02 -14.95
C ALA A 266 4.02 36.50 -13.92
N MET A 267 4.59 35.59 -13.11
CA MET A 267 5.66 35.92 -12.16
C MET A 267 6.92 36.52 -12.82
N ILE A 268 7.25 36.09 -14.04
CA ILE A 268 8.44 36.57 -14.78
C ILE A 268 8.17 37.94 -15.42
N ASN A 269 6.96 38.14 -15.95
CA ASN A 269 6.61 39.31 -16.77
C ASN A 269 6.01 40.47 -15.99
N ASP A 270 5.53 40.26 -14.76
CA ASP A 270 4.89 41.30 -13.96
C ASP A 270 5.94 42.14 -13.18
N PRO A 271 6.10 43.45 -13.49
CA PRO A 271 7.00 44.34 -12.74
C PRO A 271 6.60 44.51 -11.27
N ARG A 272 5.35 44.18 -10.89
CA ARG A 272 4.85 44.25 -9.51
C ARG A 272 5.24 43.06 -8.65
N TYR A 273 5.90 42.06 -9.22
CA TYR A 273 6.40 40.89 -8.48
C TYR A 273 7.32 41.26 -7.30
N GLU A 274 7.93 42.45 -7.29
CA GLU A 274 8.77 42.89 -6.17
C GLU A 274 7.99 43.43 -4.95
N LEU A 275 6.69 43.74 -5.06
CA LEU A 275 5.91 44.40 -4.00
C LEU A 275 4.58 43.68 -3.72
N LEU A 276 4.43 43.10 -2.52
CA LEU A 276 3.21 42.52 -1.90
C LEU A 276 2.46 41.38 -2.64
N GLU A 277 2.38 41.37 -3.98
CA GLU A 277 1.70 40.33 -4.78
C GLU A 277 2.51 39.01 -4.87
N ARG A 278 3.81 39.03 -4.56
CA ARG A 278 4.68 37.85 -4.58
C ARG A 278 4.18 36.71 -3.71
N ALA A 279 3.68 37.02 -2.52
CA ALA A 279 3.17 36.01 -1.60
C ALA A 279 1.94 35.30 -2.19
N GLU A 280 1.05 36.04 -2.85
CA GLU A 280 -0.16 35.52 -3.50
C GLU A 280 0.18 34.60 -4.68
N TYR A 281 1.11 35.02 -5.54
CA TYR A 281 1.58 34.16 -6.65
C TYR A 281 2.26 32.89 -6.15
N ILE A 282 3.08 32.97 -5.09
CA ILE A 282 3.73 31.80 -4.47
C ILE A 282 2.68 30.85 -3.90
N GLU A 283 1.68 31.37 -3.18
CA GLU A 283 0.59 30.59 -2.60
C GLU A 283 -0.23 29.90 -3.70
N ARG A 284 -0.61 30.65 -4.75
CA ARG A 284 -1.36 30.11 -5.88
C ARG A 284 -0.59 29.01 -6.61
N LYS A 285 0.71 29.23 -6.86
CA LYS A 285 1.59 28.19 -7.44
C LYS A 285 1.66 26.98 -6.52
N ALA A 286 1.82 27.16 -5.21
CA ALA A 286 1.90 26.06 -4.25
C ALA A 286 0.60 25.23 -4.22
N LYS A 287 -0.56 25.88 -4.38
CA LYS A 287 -1.85 25.20 -4.49
C LYS A 287 -1.93 24.34 -5.74
N VAL A 288 -1.58 24.89 -6.91
CA VAL A 288 -1.60 24.14 -8.18
C VAL A 288 -0.56 23.01 -8.17
N ASP A 289 0.65 23.25 -7.63
CA ASP A 289 1.66 22.21 -7.45
C ASP A 289 1.15 21.07 -6.56
N GLY A 290 0.41 21.39 -5.48
CA GLY A 290 -0.26 20.42 -4.62
C GLY A 290 -1.33 19.60 -5.35
N GLU A 291 -2.20 20.26 -6.13
CA GLU A 291 -3.23 19.58 -6.92
C GLU A 291 -2.61 18.65 -7.99
N ILE A 292 -1.48 19.03 -8.58
CA ILE A 292 -0.71 18.18 -9.49
C ILE A 292 -0.19 16.94 -8.76
N GLU A 293 0.39 17.11 -7.57
CA GLU A 293 0.90 16.00 -6.76
C GLU A 293 -0.24 15.03 -6.37
N ASP A 294 -1.38 15.56 -5.92
CA ASP A 294 -2.55 14.76 -5.54
C ASP A 294 -3.06 13.92 -6.72
N VAL A 295 -3.20 14.52 -7.90
CA VAL A 295 -3.63 13.80 -9.10
C VAL A 295 -2.60 12.76 -9.54
N GLN A 296 -1.30 13.02 -9.39
CA GLN A 296 -0.25 12.03 -9.66
C GLN A 296 -0.30 10.87 -8.67
N VAL A 297 -0.57 11.13 -7.38
CA VAL A 297 -0.75 10.10 -6.37
C VAL A 297 -1.99 9.26 -6.67
N GLU A 298 -3.13 9.88 -7.03
CA GLU A 298 -4.33 9.16 -7.46
C GLU A 298 -4.08 8.27 -8.68
N GLN A 299 -3.40 8.81 -9.70
CA GLN A 299 -3.00 8.04 -10.88
C GLN A 299 -2.08 6.87 -10.51
N ALA A 300 -1.12 7.09 -9.62
CA ALA A 300 -0.22 6.04 -9.14
C ALA A 300 -0.95 4.99 -8.30
N LYS A 301 -1.95 5.35 -7.49
CA LYS A 301 -2.83 4.40 -6.77
C LYS A 301 -3.58 3.52 -7.77
N PHE A 302 -4.15 4.14 -8.80
CA PHE A 302 -4.89 3.44 -9.85
C PHE A 302 -3.99 2.44 -10.60
N GLN A 303 -2.80 2.88 -11.02
CA GLN A 303 -1.81 2.01 -11.67
C GLN A 303 -1.25 0.93 -10.73
N TYR A 304 -1.09 1.23 -9.44
CA TYR A 304 -0.68 0.23 -8.46
C TYR A 304 -1.71 -0.89 -8.35
N GLN A 305 -3.01 -0.60 -8.46
CA GLN A 305 -4.07 -1.61 -8.46
C GLN A 305 -4.10 -2.44 -9.75
N GLU A 306 -3.52 -1.97 -10.85
CA GLU A 306 -3.37 -2.72 -12.10
C GLU A 306 -2.36 -3.89 -12.01
N VAL A 307 -1.92 -4.30 -10.81
CA VAL A 307 -1.15 -5.55 -10.60
C VAL A 307 -1.75 -6.63 -11.47
N ASN A 308 -0.95 -7.10 -12.44
CA ASN A 308 -1.29 -8.02 -13.51
C ASN A 308 -2.55 -8.85 -13.19
N ILE A 309 -3.72 -8.32 -13.56
CA ILE A 309 -5.04 -8.85 -13.19
C ILE A 309 -5.12 -10.32 -13.59
N GLN A 310 -4.47 -10.68 -14.68
CA GLN A 310 -4.33 -12.05 -15.15
C GLN A 310 -3.51 -12.93 -14.19
N GLN A 311 -2.40 -12.46 -13.63
CA GLN A 311 -1.68 -13.19 -12.57
C GLN A 311 -2.52 -13.31 -11.29
N LEU A 312 -3.25 -12.28 -10.89
CA LEU A 312 -4.14 -12.35 -9.72
C LEU A 312 -5.28 -13.34 -9.93
N ILE A 313 -5.93 -13.30 -11.09
CA ILE A 313 -6.96 -14.28 -11.49
C ILE A 313 -6.37 -15.69 -11.49
N ASN A 314 -5.19 -15.88 -12.10
CA ASN A 314 -4.54 -17.19 -12.12
C ASN A 314 -4.24 -17.71 -10.72
N LYS A 315 -3.70 -16.87 -9.83
CA LYS A 315 -3.41 -17.23 -8.43
C LYS A 315 -4.70 -17.55 -7.67
N GLY A 316 -5.73 -16.69 -7.77
CA GLY A 316 -7.01 -16.90 -7.11
C GLY A 316 -7.72 -18.17 -7.58
N LEU A 317 -7.66 -18.49 -8.87
CA LEU A 317 -8.24 -19.73 -9.40
C LEU A 317 -7.46 -20.97 -8.96
N ALA A 318 -6.12 -20.91 -8.93
CA ALA A 318 -5.33 -22.00 -8.38
C ALA A 318 -5.67 -22.27 -6.90
N MET A 319 -5.92 -21.20 -6.13
CA MET A 319 -6.36 -21.31 -4.74
C MET A 319 -7.74 -21.98 -4.60
N LEU A 320 -8.67 -21.67 -5.51
CA LEU A 320 -10.02 -22.26 -5.52
C LEU A 320 -10.04 -23.69 -6.08
N GLU A 321 -9.09 -24.07 -6.94
CA GLU A 321 -9.00 -25.42 -7.51
C GLU A 321 -8.69 -26.47 -6.44
N ASN A 322 -7.89 -26.12 -5.43
CA ASN A 322 -7.59 -26.99 -4.30
C ASN A 322 -7.64 -26.20 -2.97
N PRO A 323 -8.84 -26.01 -2.38
CA PRO A 323 -9.00 -25.24 -1.15
C PRO A 323 -8.26 -25.83 0.05
N ALA A 324 -8.21 -27.17 0.17
CA ALA A 324 -7.51 -27.86 1.25
C ALA A 324 -5.98 -27.62 1.21
N VAL A 325 -5.36 -27.78 0.04
CA VAL A 325 -3.92 -27.52 -0.14
C VAL A 325 -3.61 -26.03 0.08
N THR A 326 -4.48 -25.14 -0.39
CA THR A 326 -4.33 -23.71 -0.20
C THR A 326 -4.36 -23.32 1.28
N TRP A 327 -5.25 -23.92 2.06
CA TRP A 327 -5.33 -23.71 3.51
C TRP A 327 -4.02 -24.07 4.23
N GLU A 328 -3.36 -25.14 3.82
CA GLU A 328 -2.06 -25.57 4.38
C GLU A 328 -0.91 -24.64 3.98
N ILE A 329 -0.87 -24.19 2.73
CA ILE A 329 0.18 -23.30 2.21
C ILE A 329 0.16 -21.94 2.90
N ILE A 330 -1.01 -21.38 3.19
CA ILE A 330 -1.13 -20.07 3.84
C ILE A 330 -0.72 -20.20 5.31
N LYS A 331 0.51 -19.80 5.67
CA LYS A 331 1.02 -19.90 7.05
C LYS A 331 0.57 -18.77 7.98
N GLU A 332 0.33 -17.58 7.42
CA GLU A 332 -0.11 -16.41 8.17
C GLU A 332 -1.58 -16.54 8.60
N ILE A 333 -1.91 -16.11 9.82
CA ILE A 333 -3.23 -16.35 10.41
C ILE A 333 -4.33 -15.46 9.81
N GLU A 334 -4.06 -14.18 9.55
CA GLU A 334 -5.03 -13.27 8.94
C GLU A 334 -5.44 -13.72 7.54
N PRO A 335 -4.51 -13.96 6.59
CA PRO A 335 -4.88 -14.38 5.24
C PRO A 335 -5.60 -15.74 5.27
N ARG A 336 -5.25 -16.62 6.22
CA ARG A 336 -5.93 -17.90 6.41
C ARG A 336 -7.39 -17.72 6.83
N VAL A 337 -7.64 -16.86 7.83
CA VAL A 337 -9.01 -16.52 8.28
C VAL A 337 -9.81 -15.83 7.18
N GLU A 338 -9.19 -14.91 6.44
CA GLU A 338 -9.82 -14.24 5.30
C GLU A 338 -10.19 -15.22 4.20
N PHE A 339 -9.29 -16.14 3.84
CA PHE A 339 -9.57 -17.19 2.87
C PHE A 339 -10.80 -18.01 3.26
N GLN A 340 -10.91 -18.43 4.52
CA GLN A 340 -12.13 -19.12 5.01
C GLN A 340 -13.38 -18.25 4.85
N ARG A 341 -13.32 -16.96 5.20
CA ARG A 341 -14.48 -16.05 5.07
C ARG A 341 -14.90 -15.85 3.61
N HIS A 342 -13.95 -15.79 2.69
CA HIS A 342 -14.25 -15.70 1.27
C HIS A 342 -14.91 -16.98 0.75
N LEU A 343 -14.48 -18.14 1.23
CA LEU A 343 -15.11 -19.43 0.89
C LEU A 343 -16.52 -19.57 1.51
N PHE A 344 -16.70 -19.06 2.74
CA PHE A 344 -17.94 -19.17 3.51
C PHE A 344 -18.39 -17.78 4.02
N PRO A 345 -19.03 -16.96 3.17
CA PRO A 345 -19.43 -15.59 3.55
C PRO A 345 -20.37 -15.52 4.75
N LYS A 346 -21.22 -16.55 4.96
CA LYS A 346 -22.12 -16.64 6.12
C LYS A 346 -21.50 -17.31 7.36
N GLY A 347 -20.22 -17.70 7.27
CA GLY A 347 -19.52 -18.52 8.25
C GLY A 347 -19.75 -20.02 8.05
N LEU A 348 -18.84 -20.81 8.61
CA LEU A 348 -18.94 -22.26 8.62
C LEU A 348 -19.65 -22.70 9.91
N GLU A 349 -20.69 -23.53 9.78
CA GLU A 349 -21.48 -23.98 10.94
C GLU A 349 -20.95 -25.29 11.51
N TRP A 350 -20.95 -25.41 12.84
CA TRP A 350 -20.61 -26.64 13.56
C TRP A 350 -21.82 -27.13 14.35
N ASP A 351 -22.34 -28.31 14.00
CA ASP A 351 -23.53 -28.89 14.65
C ASP A 351 -23.21 -29.70 15.91
N GLY A 352 -21.93 -29.89 16.20
CA GLY A 352 -21.45 -30.67 17.32
C GLY A 352 -20.80 -32.00 16.94
N GLU A 353 -20.92 -32.43 15.69
CA GLU A 353 -20.27 -33.64 15.17
C GLU A 353 -19.56 -33.37 13.86
N LYS A 354 -20.16 -32.56 12.98
CA LYS A 354 -19.63 -32.22 11.67
C LYS A 354 -19.80 -30.75 11.34
N CYS A 355 -18.88 -30.24 10.53
CA CYS A 355 -19.01 -28.96 9.87
C CYS A 355 -20.14 -29.06 8.83
N ARG A 356 -21.19 -28.22 8.96
CA ARG A 356 -22.28 -28.10 7.97
C ARG A 356 -22.06 -26.93 7.03
N THR A 357 -22.65 -27.02 5.85
CA THR A 357 -22.57 -26.01 4.77
C THR A 357 -23.86 -25.19 4.69
N PRO A 358 -23.87 -23.89 5.07
CA PRO A 358 -25.09 -23.10 4.94
C PRO A 358 -25.15 -22.31 3.63
N LYS A 359 -23.99 -21.90 3.07
CA LYS A 359 -23.82 -21.21 1.78
C LYS A 359 -22.33 -21.02 1.47
N ILE A 360 -21.88 -21.54 0.33
CA ILE A 360 -20.51 -21.34 -0.19
C ILE A 360 -20.49 -20.00 -0.95
N SER A 361 -19.31 -19.44 -1.20
CA SER A 361 -19.12 -18.27 -2.04
C SER A 361 -19.81 -18.39 -3.41
N VAL A 362 -20.30 -17.27 -3.94
CA VAL A 362 -20.99 -17.20 -5.25
C VAL A 362 -20.08 -17.74 -6.36
N CYS A 363 -18.78 -17.45 -6.30
CA CYS A 363 -17.80 -17.96 -7.27
C CYS A 363 -17.76 -19.50 -7.27
N LEU A 364 -17.75 -20.16 -6.11
CA LEU A 364 -17.73 -21.62 -6.04
C LEU A 364 -19.10 -22.23 -6.33
N GLN A 365 -20.19 -21.56 -5.94
CA GLN A 365 -21.55 -21.99 -6.29
C GLN A 365 -21.75 -21.99 -7.80
N THR A 366 -21.45 -20.88 -8.48
CA THR A 366 -21.55 -20.77 -9.95
C THR A 366 -20.72 -21.83 -10.68
N ILE A 367 -19.49 -22.10 -10.23
CA ILE A 367 -18.63 -23.16 -10.80
C ILE A 367 -19.22 -24.57 -10.58
N ARG A 368 -19.93 -24.81 -9.47
CA ARG A 368 -20.58 -26.09 -9.17
C ARG A 368 -21.93 -26.26 -9.87
N ASP A 369 -22.76 -25.22 -9.90
CA ASP A 369 -24.11 -25.24 -10.46
C ASP A 369 -24.08 -25.46 -11.98
N TYR A 370 -23.11 -24.85 -12.67
CA TYR A 370 -22.83 -25.15 -14.08
C TYR A 370 -22.40 -26.63 -14.30
N GLY A 371 -21.92 -27.27 -13.24
CA GLY A 371 -21.49 -28.65 -13.19
C GLY A 371 -22.53 -29.70 -12.92
N ASP A 372 -23.65 -29.30 -12.36
CA ASP A 372 -24.72 -30.22 -11.98
C ASP A 372 -25.98 -30.01 -12.85
N ASN A 373 -26.13 -28.85 -13.50
CA ASN A 373 -27.15 -28.63 -14.52
C ASN A 373 -26.77 -29.34 -15.83
N LYS A 374 -27.41 -30.47 -16.13
CA LYS A 374 -27.48 -30.96 -17.51
C LYS A 374 -28.17 -29.88 -18.35
N SER A 375 -27.47 -29.38 -19.36
CA SER A 375 -28.04 -28.42 -20.32
C SER A 375 -29.38 -28.91 -20.84
N HIS A 376 -30.47 -28.18 -20.57
CA HIS A 376 -31.79 -28.44 -21.16
C HIS A 376 -31.83 -28.11 -22.67
N LEU A 377 -30.72 -27.60 -23.24
CA LEU A 377 -30.60 -27.22 -24.66
C LEU A 377 -30.13 -28.39 -25.54
N VAL A 378 -29.94 -29.59 -24.99
CA VAL A 378 -29.63 -30.79 -25.79
C VAL A 378 -30.81 -31.75 -25.68
N ALA A 379 -31.58 -31.86 -26.76
CA ALA A 379 -32.61 -32.88 -26.89
C ALA A 379 -31.97 -34.27 -26.68
N PRO A 380 -32.57 -35.17 -25.88
CA PRO A 380 -32.06 -36.52 -25.74
C PRO A 380 -32.10 -37.22 -27.11
N ARG A 381 -30.96 -37.71 -27.58
CA ARG A 381 -30.90 -38.56 -28.78
C ARG A 381 -31.62 -39.87 -28.47
N GLY A 382 -32.65 -40.17 -29.25
CA GLY A 382 -33.29 -41.49 -29.27
C GLY A 382 -34.79 -41.46 -29.00
N ILE A 383 -35.57 -40.84 -29.89
CA ILE A 383 -36.95 -41.26 -30.18
C ILE A 383 -37.11 -41.11 -31.70
N GLU A 384 -36.93 -42.21 -32.42
CA GLU A 384 -37.36 -42.31 -33.82
C GLU A 384 -38.88 -42.15 -33.89
N PRO A 385 -39.44 -41.39 -34.84
CA PRO A 385 -40.87 -41.46 -35.11
C PRO A 385 -41.18 -42.66 -36.01
N LEU A 386 -41.94 -43.63 -35.47
CA LEU A 386 -42.74 -44.55 -36.27
C LEU A 386 -43.81 -43.72 -36.98
N PHE A 387 -43.69 -43.54 -38.29
CA PHE A 387 -44.78 -43.05 -39.13
C PHE A 387 -45.76 -44.20 -39.39
N PRO A 388 -47.07 -44.07 -39.09
CA PRO A 388 -48.09 -44.83 -39.78
C PRO A 388 -48.47 -44.11 -41.09
N GLY A 389 -48.75 -44.90 -42.12
CA GLY A 389 -49.28 -44.43 -43.40
C GLY A 389 -50.72 -43.91 -43.33
#